data_AF-A0A3D1YTF0-F1
#
_entry.id   AF-A0A3D1YTF0-F1
#
_cell.length_a   1.000
_cell.length_b   1.000
_cell.length_c   1.000
_cell.angle_alpha   90.00
_cell.angle_beta   90.00
_cell.angle_gamma   90.00
#
_symmetry.space_group_name_H-M   'P 1'
#
loop_
_entity.id
_entity.type
_entity.pdbx_description
1 polymer ?
#
loop_
_entity_poly.entity_id
_entity_poly.type
_entity_poly.pdbx_seq_one_letter_code
_entity_poly.pdbx_strand_id
1 'polypeptide(L)' 'HFMRFELSSEQIAALKDGAKLFASVEHAAYPIARFEVAQTTRDALTKDLVLVSH' A
#
# COMPACT_ATOMS: atom_id res chain seq x y z
N HIS A 1 15.91 6.98 2.59
CA HIS A 1 15.81 5.80 3.47
C HIS A 1 15.28 4.62 2.66
N PHE A 2 15.66 3.40 3.01
CA PHE A 2 14.97 2.21 2.51
C PHE A 2 13.85 1.85 3.47
N MET A 3 12.65 1.64 2.94
CA MET A 3 11.46 1.31 3.70
C MET A 3 10.89 -0.01 3.18
N ARG A 4 10.28 -0.77 4.09
CA ARG A 4 9.61 -2.03 3.79
C ARG A 4 8.23 -2.00 4.42
N PHE A 5 7.24 -2.37 3.64
CA PHE A 5 5.85 -2.49 4.09
C PHE A 5 5.47 -3.97 3.99
N GLU A 6 5.16 -4.58 5.13
CA GLU A 6 4.64 -5.95 5.20
C GLU A 6 3.12 -5.90 5.14
N LEU A 7 2.53 -6.80 4.35
CA LEU A 7 1.09 -6.91 4.19
C LEU A 7 0.67 -8.35 4.52
N SER A 8 -0.52 -8.51 5.11
CA SER A 8 -1.13 -9.82 5.29
C SER A 8 -1.68 -10.37 3.96
N SER A 9 -1.90 -11.68 3.89
CA SER A 9 -2.51 -12.32 2.70
C SER A 9 -3.87 -11.73 2.36
N GLU A 10 -4.66 -11.35 3.36
CA GLU A 10 -5.97 -10.69 3.19
C GLU A 10 -5.82 -9.29 2.57
N GLN A 11 -4.84 -8.50 3.02
CA GLN A 11 -4.56 -7.18 2.45
C GLN A 11 -4.06 -7.29 1.01
N ILE A 12 -3.18 -8.27 0.72
CA ILE A 12 -2.72 -8.54 -0.63
C ILE A 12 -3.89 -8.92 -1.55
N ALA A 13 -4.76 -9.82 -1.09
CA ALA A 13 -5.95 -10.23 -1.84
C ALA A 13 -6.87 -9.02 -2.11
N ALA A 14 -7.17 -8.21 -1.09
CA ALA A 14 -8.00 -7.02 -1.24
C ALA A 14 -7.42 -6.02 -2.24
N LEU A 15 -6.11 -5.76 -2.21
CA LEU A 15 -5.47 -4.85 -3.16
C LEU A 15 -5.48 -5.41 -4.58
N LYS A 16 -5.30 -6.73 -4.75
CA LYS A 16 -5.42 -7.39 -6.06
C LYS A 16 -6.86 -7.37 -6.60
N ASP A 17 -7.86 -7.35 -5.72
CA ASP A 17 -9.28 -7.17 -6.06
C ASP A 17 -9.67 -5.69 -6.30
N GLY A 18 -8.69 -4.78 -6.24
CA GLY A 18 -8.91 -3.36 -6.57
C GLY A 18 -9.28 -2.48 -5.38
N ALA A 19 -9.12 -2.96 -4.15
CA ALA A 19 -9.28 -2.13 -2.96
C ALA A 19 -8.39 -0.87 -3.03
N LYS A 20 -8.88 0.22 -2.45
CA LYS A 20 -8.15 1.50 -2.42
C LYS A 20 -6.91 1.41 -1.55
N LEU A 21 -5.80 1.97 -2.03
CA LEU A 21 -4.57 2.14 -1.26
C LEU A 21 -4.48 3.58 -0.81
N PHE A 22 -4.09 3.82 0.44
CA PHE A 22 -3.90 5.15 1.01
C PHE A 22 -2.51 5.30 1.61
N ALA A 23 -1.99 6.53 1.60
CA ALA A 23 -0.73 6.88 2.25
C ALA A 23 -0.89 8.18 3.06
N SER A 24 -0.07 8.33 4.10
CA SER A 24 0.01 9.51 4.96
C SER A 24 1.38 9.60 5.64
N VAL A 25 1.67 10.74 6.25
CA VAL A 25 2.82 10.94 7.15
C VAL A 25 2.30 11.65 8.38
N GLU A 26 2.48 11.07 9.57
CA GLU A 26 1.94 11.62 10.82
C GLU A 26 3.00 12.32 11.67
N HIS A 27 4.22 12.43 11.16
CA HIS A 27 5.31 13.09 11.88
C HIS A 27 5.00 14.59 12.06
N ALA A 28 5.05 15.09 13.30
CA ALA A 28 4.63 16.45 13.66
C ALA A 28 5.32 17.57 12.86
N ALA A 29 6.59 17.37 12.49
CA ALA A 29 7.35 18.34 11.68
C ALA A 29 7.04 18.29 10.17
N TYR A 30 6.32 17.26 9.69
CA TYR A 30 5.98 17.08 8.28
C TYR A 30 4.72 16.22 8.10
N PRO A 31 3.53 16.74 8.50
CA PRO A 31 2.31 15.99 8.35
C PRO A 31 1.84 15.98 6.90
N ILE A 32 1.55 14.80 6.38
CA ILE A 32 0.87 14.58 5.10
C ILE A 32 -0.46 13.91 5.38
N ALA A 33 -1.55 14.63 5.08
CA ALA A 33 -2.91 14.11 5.24
C ALA A 33 -3.10 12.84 4.40
N ARG A 34 -3.98 11.94 4.88
CA ARG A 34 -4.29 10.70 4.18
C ARG A 34 -4.84 10.99 2.78
N PHE A 35 -4.20 10.43 1.77
CA PHE A 35 -4.64 10.54 0.38
C PHE A 35 -4.75 9.17 -0.28
N GLU A 36 -5.67 9.03 -1.23
CA GLU A 36 -5.79 7.85 -2.06
C GLU A 36 -4.64 7.83 -3.07
N VAL A 37 -3.89 6.73 -3.10
CA VAL A 37 -2.82 6.53 -4.07
C VAL A 37 -3.45 6.35 -5.45
N ALA A 38 -2.90 7.04 -6.45
CA ALA A 38 -3.40 6.98 -7.82
C ALA A 38 -3.52 5.52 -8.29
N GLN A 39 -4.62 5.22 -8.99
CA GLN A 39 -4.93 3.87 -9.46
C GLN A 39 -3.78 3.24 -10.24
N THR A 40 -3.15 3.97 -11.17
CA THR A 40 -2.02 3.47 -11.97
C THR A 40 -0.84 3.05 -11.11
N THR A 41 -0.56 3.79 -10.03
CA THR A 41 0.50 3.46 -9.07
C THR A 41 0.13 2.25 -8.23
N ARG A 42 -1.10 2.18 -7.71
CA ARG A 42 -1.59 1.00 -6.97
C ARG A 42 -1.49 -0.26 -7.85
N ASP A 43 -1.94 -0.18 -9.10
CA ASP A 43 -1.95 -1.29 -10.04
C ASP A 43 -0.52 -1.75 -10.43
N ALA A 44 0.47 -0.86 -10.35
CA ALA A 44 1.88 -1.23 -10.48
C ALA A 44 2.37 -1.95 -9.22
N LEU A 45 2.11 -1.41 -8.03
CA LEU A 45 2.55 -1.98 -6.75
C LEU A 45 1.95 -3.36 -6.47
N THR A 46 0.71 -3.62 -6.89
CA THR A 46 0.06 -4.93 -6.68
C THR A 46 0.70 -6.06 -7.47
N LYS A 47 1.49 -5.75 -8.51
CA LYS A 47 2.27 -6.73 -9.28
C LYS A 47 3.49 -7.23 -8.52
N ASP A 48 4.01 -6.43 -7.59
CA ASP A 48 5.15 -6.80 -6.74
C ASP A 48 4.73 -7.71 -5.58
N LEU A 49 3.44 -7.78 -5.26
CA LEU A 49 2.90 -8.58 -4.17
C LEU A 49 2.71 -10.05 -4.59
N VAL A 50 3.32 -10.95 -3.84
CA VAL A 50 3.16 -12.41 -3.98
C VAL A 50 2.29 -12.91 -2.82
N LEU A 51 1.29 -13.74 -3.12
CA LEU A 51 0.57 -14.49 -2.09
C LEU A 51 1.52 -15.55 -1.54
N VAL A 52 2.09 -15.29 -0.37
CA VAL A 52 2.92 -16.26 0.35
C VAL A 52 2.03 -16.90 1.41
N SER A 53 1.73 -18.19 1.26
CA SER A 53 1.17 -18.98 2.35
C SER A 53 2.31 -19.35 3.30
N HIS A 54 2.26 -18.85 4.53
CA HIS A 54 3.13 -19.31 5.62
C HIS A 54 2.53 -20.55 6.29
#